data_AF-F4ZBV3-F1
#
_entry.id   AF-F4ZBV3-F1
#
_cell.length_a   1.000
_cell.length_b   1.000
_cell.length_c   1.000
_cell.angle_alpha   90.00
_cell.angle_beta   90.00
_cell.angle_gamma   90.00
#
_symmetry.space_group_name_H-M   'P 1'
#
loop_
_entity.id
_entity.type
_entity.pdbx_description
1 polymer ?
#
loop_
_entity_poly.entity_id
_entity_poly.type
_entity_poly.pdbx_seq_one_letter_code
_entity_poly.pdbx_strand_id
1 'polypeptide(L)'
;RGVTDRVVNQLLTELDGVEGLKGVCVLAATSRPDLLDAALLRPGRLDRLIYCDFPGLDDRLEVLTALSRRSKLDDDVDLRGVAEATQGFTGADLSALLSEAQLLAVREMLDAAAAEGAKEEEEKAPVLQARHFEVIMHMARPSVTQTERKRLEAIYSKFKDSRDSGIGNTSKTRGKGKQRATLA
;
A
#
# COMPACT_ATOMS: atom_id res chain seq x y z
N ARG A 1 -35.07 -3.04 -4.51
CA ARG A 1 -34.32 -4.27 -4.91
C ARG A 1 -33.84 -4.27 -6.37
N GLY A 2 -34.49 -3.59 -7.33
CA GLY A 2 -34.08 -3.66 -8.74
C GLY A 2 -33.08 -2.60 -9.27
N VAL A 3 -32.57 -1.69 -8.43
CA VAL A 3 -31.67 -0.62 -8.90
C VAL A 3 -30.22 -1.09 -8.96
N THR A 4 -29.76 -1.83 -7.95
CA THR A 4 -28.40 -2.38 -7.88
C THR A 4 -28.13 -3.36 -9.02
N ASP A 5 -29.08 -4.27 -9.31
CA ASP A 5 -28.90 -5.29 -10.35
C ASP A 5 -28.84 -4.66 -11.76
N ARG A 6 -29.59 -3.57 -11.98
CA ARG A 6 -29.52 -2.81 -13.23
C ARG A 6 -28.17 -2.14 -13.42
N VAL A 7 -27.60 -1.57 -12.34
CA VAL A 7 -26.27 -0.94 -12.39
C VAL A 7 -25.18 -1.99 -12.65
N VAL A 8 -25.27 -3.16 -12.03
CA VAL A 8 -24.31 -4.27 -12.27
C VAL A 8 -24.38 -4.75 -13.71
N ASN A 9 -25.58 -4.99 -14.25
CA ASN A 9 -25.73 -5.42 -15.64
C ASN A 9 -25.24 -4.37 -16.64
N GLN A 10 -25.47 -3.08 -16.36
CA GLN A 10 -24.92 -2.01 -17.19
C GLN A 10 -23.40 -2.02 -17.15
N LEU A 11 -22.79 -2.10 -15.97
CA LEU A 11 -21.34 -2.17 -15.82
C LEU A 11 -20.75 -3.36 -16.59
N LEU A 12 -21.38 -4.54 -16.52
CA LEU A 12 -20.93 -5.71 -17.29
C LEU A 12 -20.97 -5.45 -18.79
N THR A 13 -22.02 -4.79 -19.29
CA THR A 13 -22.15 -4.46 -20.71
C THR A 13 -21.05 -3.48 -21.15
N GLU A 14 -20.72 -2.49 -20.32
CA GLU A 14 -19.62 -1.56 -20.61
C GLU A 14 -18.26 -2.27 -20.59
N LEU A 15 -18.02 -3.18 -19.64
CA LEU A 15 -16.77 -3.94 -19.57
C LEU A 15 -16.58 -4.83 -20.80
N ASP A 16 -17.64 -5.48 -21.28
CA ASP A 16 -17.60 -6.27 -22.52
C ASP A 16 -17.30 -5.39 -23.75
N GLY A 17 -17.77 -4.13 -23.75
CA GLY A 17 -17.46 -3.15 -24.80
C GLY A 17 -16.00 -2.66 -24.79
N VAL A 18 -15.37 -2.62 -23.61
CA VAL A 18 -13.98 -2.16 -23.45
C VAL A 18 -12.97 -3.21 -23.92
N GLU A 19 -13.27 -4.51 -23.84
CA GLU A 19 -12.37 -5.59 -24.26
C GLU A 19 -11.88 -5.43 -25.72
N GLY A 20 -12.72 -4.87 -26.60
CA GLY A 20 -12.38 -4.62 -28.01
C GLY A 20 -11.56 -3.35 -28.28
N LEU A 21 -11.37 -2.48 -27.27
CA LEU A 21 -10.69 -1.19 -27.43
C LEU A 21 -9.17 -1.32 -27.22
N LYS A 22 -8.40 -0.80 -28.18
CA LYS A 22 -6.93 -0.71 -28.04
C LYS A 22 -6.56 0.51 -27.21
N GLY A 23 -5.67 0.32 -26.22
CA GLY A 23 -5.13 1.40 -25.40
C GLY A 23 -5.96 1.77 -24.18
N VAL A 24 -7.03 1.02 -23.87
CA VAL A 24 -7.84 1.20 -22.66
C VAL A 24 -7.54 0.05 -21.69
N CYS A 25 -7.35 0.39 -20.41
CA CYS A 25 -7.17 -0.59 -19.34
C CYS A 25 -8.10 -0.23 -18.18
N VAL A 26 -8.81 -1.23 -17.65
CA VAL A 26 -9.71 -1.06 -16.50
C VAL A 26 -9.03 -1.63 -15.25
N LEU A 27 -8.93 -0.81 -14.22
CA LEU A 27 -8.42 -1.20 -12.91
C LEU A 27 -9.54 -1.06 -11.88
N ALA A 28 -9.65 -2.06 -11.01
CA ALA A 28 -10.61 -2.07 -9.91
C ALA A 28 -9.91 -2.43 -8.60
N ALA A 29 -10.33 -1.82 -7.50
CA ALA A 29 -9.83 -2.10 -6.16
C ALA A 29 -11.01 -2.39 -5.21
N THR A 30 -10.87 -3.41 -4.37
CA THR A 30 -11.87 -3.77 -3.35
C THR A 30 -11.17 -4.29 -2.10
N SER A 31 -11.76 -3.99 -0.93
CA SER A 31 -11.39 -4.59 0.35
C SER A 31 -12.27 -5.80 0.72
N ARG A 32 -13.33 -6.07 -0.07
CA ARG A 32 -14.29 -7.15 0.12
C ARG A 32 -14.47 -7.97 -1.16
N PRO A 33 -13.48 -8.79 -1.54
CA PRO A 33 -13.57 -9.60 -2.75
C PRO A 33 -14.64 -10.69 -2.66
N ASP A 34 -15.01 -11.11 -1.45
CA ASP A 34 -16.06 -12.07 -1.14
C ASP A 34 -17.47 -11.61 -1.56
N LEU A 35 -17.67 -10.31 -1.76
CA LEU A 35 -18.93 -9.71 -2.19
C LEU A 35 -18.98 -9.40 -3.70
N LEU A 36 -17.91 -9.72 -4.44
CA LEU A 36 -17.89 -9.50 -5.88
C LEU A 36 -18.78 -10.51 -6.61
N ASP A 37 -19.51 -10.02 -7.61
CA ASP A 37 -20.23 -10.88 -8.54
C ASP A 37 -19.23 -11.69 -9.39
N ALA A 38 -19.38 -13.01 -9.40
CA ALA A 38 -18.55 -13.91 -10.21
C ALA A 38 -18.59 -13.60 -11.72
N ALA A 39 -19.65 -12.93 -12.21
CA ALA A 39 -19.75 -12.46 -13.58
C ALA A 39 -18.66 -11.43 -13.93
N LEU A 40 -18.22 -10.60 -12.98
CA LEU A 40 -17.15 -9.61 -13.20
C LEU A 40 -15.78 -10.25 -13.39
N LEU A 41 -15.59 -11.47 -12.85
CA LEU A 41 -14.29 -12.18 -12.84
C LEU A 41 -14.08 -13.09 -14.06
N ARG A 42 -15.02 -13.11 -15.00
CA ARG A 42 -14.90 -13.89 -16.23
C ARG A 42 -13.84 -13.31 -17.17
N PRO A 43 -13.20 -14.14 -18.01
CA PRO A 43 -12.25 -13.69 -19.02
C PRO A 43 -12.80 -12.51 -19.84
N GLY A 44 -11.93 -11.52 -20.13
CA GLY A 44 -12.30 -10.31 -20.87
C GLY A 44 -12.79 -9.13 -20.00
N ARG A 45 -13.07 -9.36 -18.71
CA ARG A 45 -13.54 -8.34 -17.75
C ARG A 45 -12.48 -8.03 -16.70
N LEU A 46 -12.78 -8.20 -15.41
CA LEU A 46 -11.82 -8.09 -14.30
C LEU A 46 -11.11 -9.43 -14.08
N ASP A 47 -10.56 -9.97 -15.16
CA ASP A 47 -10.00 -11.31 -15.15
C ASP A 47 -8.58 -11.36 -14.58
N ARG A 48 -7.90 -10.22 -14.36
CA ARG A 48 -6.59 -10.13 -13.69
C ARG A 48 -6.72 -9.67 -12.24
N LEU A 49 -6.55 -10.62 -11.32
CA LEU A 49 -6.56 -10.36 -9.89
C LEU A 49 -5.13 -10.19 -9.36
N ILE A 50 -4.88 -9.10 -8.64
CA ILE A 50 -3.63 -8.82 -7.95
C ILE A 50 -3.96 -8.68 -6.46
N TYR A 51 -3.30 -9.48 -5.63
CA TYR A 51 -3.42 -9.37 -4.18
C TYR A 51 -2.36 -8.39 -3.65
N CYS A 52 -2.82 -7.37 -2.95
CA CYS A 52 -1.96 -6.46 -2.20
C CYS A 52 -1.84 -6.95 -0.76
N ASP A 53 -0.72 -7.55 -0.43
CA ASP A 53 -0.44 -8.05 0.92
C ASP A 53 -0.11 -6.91 1.90
N PHE A 54 -0.08 -7.23 3.18
CA PHE A 54 0.39 -6.34 4.23
C PHE A 54 1.90 -6.14 4.14
N PRO A 55 2.39 -4.91 4.38
CA PRO A 55 3.79 -4.58 4.17
C PRO A 55 4.72 -5.31 5.14
N GLY A 56 5.77 -5.93 4.60
CA GLY A 56 6.93 -6.42 5.33
C GLY A 56 7.78 -5.27 5.90
N LEU A 57 8.90 -5.60 6.54
CA LEU A 57 9.77 -4.57 7.13
C LEU A 57 10.30 -3.59 6.07
N ASP A 58 10.87 -4.12 4.99
CA ASP A 58 11.44 -3.31 3.91
C ASP A 58 10.35 -2.50 3.20
N ASP A 59 9.17 -3.10 2.97
CA ASP A 59 8.01 -2.38 2.39
C ASP A 59 7.57 -1.21 3.28
N ARG A 60 7.54 -1.38 4.61
CA ARG A 60 7.20 -0.29 5.53
C ARG A 60 8.24 0.83 5.48
N LEU A 61 9.52 0.49 5.40
CA LEU A 61 10.59 1.48 5.24
C LEU A 61 10.44 2.23 3.92
N GLU A 62 10.14 1.55 2.81
CA GLU A 62 9.91 2.19 1.52
C GLU A 62 8.69 3.12 1.56
N VAL A 63 7.59 2.68 2.18
CA VAL A 63 6.38 3.50 2.37
C VAL A 63 6.70 4.74 3.21
N LEU A 64 7.36 4.58 4.36
CA LEU A 64 7.77 5.70 5.22
C LEU A 64 8.68 6.67 4.48
N THR A 65 9.66 6.15 3.73
CA THR A 65 10.57 6.94 2.90
C THR A 65 9.81 7.71 1.82
N ALA A 66 8.84 7.08 1.16
CA ALA A 66 8.05 7.71 0.12
C ALA A 66 7.13 8.81 0.67
N LEU A 67 6.49 8.56 1.82
CA LEU A 67 5.60 9.50 2.49
C LEU A 67 6.38 10.70 3.07
N SER A 68 7.59 10.49 3.58
CA SER A 68 8.42 11.54 4.16
C SER A 68 9.07 12.47 3.14
N ARG A 69 9.06 12.16 1.83
CA ARG A 69 9.64 13.01 0.76
C ARG A 69 9.10 14.44 0.75
N ARG A 70 7.88 14.66 1.27
CA ARG A 70 7.24 15.98 1.33
C ARG A 70 7.52 16.73 2.63
N SER A 71 8.28 16.14 3.54
CA SER A 71 8.54 16.66 4.88
C SER A 71 10.04 16.88 5.08
N LYS A 72 10.39 17.84 5.94
CA LYS A 72 11.77 17.99 6.41
C LYS A 72 11.98 17.07 7.59
N LEU A 73 12.80 16.04 7.41
CA LEU A 73 13.29 15.21 8.52
C LEU A 73 14.59 15.82 9.03
N ASP A 74 14.77 15.79 10.35
CA ASP A 74 16.05 16.06 11.00
C ASP A 74 16.98 14.83 10.84
N ASP A 75 18.28 15.04 11.05
CA ASP A 75 19.31 14.01 10.92
C ASP A 75 19.18 12.92 12.01
N ASP A 76 18.45 13.23 13.09
CA ASP A 76 18.18 12.29 14.19
C ASP A 76 17.08 11.25 13.88
N VAL A 77 16.36 11.40 12.77
CA VAL A 77 15.22 10.52 12.44
C VAL A 77 15.68 9.22 11.77
N ASP A 78 15.58 8.12 12.52
CA ASP A 78 15.77 6.76 11.99
C ASP A 78 14.45 6.14 11.51
N LEU A 79 14.14 6.30 10.22
CA LEU A 79 12.96 5.67 9.59
C LEU A 79 13.01 4.14 9.62
N ARG A 80 14.20 3.52 9.69
CA ARG A 80 14.31 2.06 9.79
C ARG A 80 13.87 1.59 11.16
N GLY A 81 14.32 2.26 12.23
CA GLY A 81 13.83 2.04 13.58
C GLY A 81 12.31 2.20 13.69
N VAL A 82 11.74 3.22 13.04
CA VAL A 82 10.27 3.38 12.97
C VAL A 82 9.61 2.20 12.23
N ALA A 83 10.17 1.74 11.12
CA ALA A 83 9.65 0.59 10.39
C ALA A 83 9.68 -0.71 11.22
N GLU A 84 10.70 -0.90 12.04
CA GLU A 84 10.82 -2.04 12.96
C GLU A 84 9.78 -1.99 14.08
N ALA A 85 9.57 -0.81 14.67
CA ALA A 85 8.59 -0.60 15.74
C ALA A 85 7.12 -0.68 15.27
N THR A 86 6.85 -0.46 13.98
CA THR A 86 5.50 -0.43 13.39
C THR A 86 5.07 -1.78 12.80
N GLN A 87 5.51 -2.89 13.39
CA GLN A 87 5.09 -4.21 12.94
C GLN A 87 3.56 -4.36 12.97
N GLY A 88 3.00 -4.83 11.84
CA GLY A 88 1.56 -5.04 11.69
C GLY A 88 0.79 -3.84 11.12
N PHE A 89 1.44 -2.67 11.01
CA PHE A 89 0.83 -1.46 10.45
C PHE A 89 0.58 -1.63 8.94
N THR A 90 -0.52 -1.05 8.48
CA THR A 90 -0.83 -0.89 7.05
C THR A 90 -0.20 0.38 6.51
N GLY A 91 -0.20 0.56 5.18
CA GLY A 91 0.24 1.83 4.58
C GLY A 91 -0.57 3.05 5.08
N ALA A 92 -1.86 2.85 5.36
CA ALA A 92 -2.70 3.89 5.95
C ALA A 92 -2.29 4.24 7.38
N ASP A 93 -1.94 3.23 8.20
CA ASP A 93 -1.47 3.46 9.56
C ASP A 93 -0.13 4.21 9.58
N LEU A 94 0.80 3.88 8.67
CA LEU A 94 2.07 4.59 8.53
C LEU A 94 1.86 6.04 8.08
N SER A 95 0.91 6.28 7.16
CA SER A 95 0.54 7.63 6.75
C SER A 95 -0.07 8.43 7.89
N ALA A 96 -0.92 7.82 8.71
CA ALA A 96 -1.50 8.46 9.88
C ALA A 96 -0.40 8.82 10.89
N LEU A 97 0.50 7.89 11.19
CA LEU A 97 1.63 8.09 12.10
C LEU A 97 2.50 9.28 11.67
N LEU A 98 2.87 9.37 10.39
CA LEU A 98 3.65 10.50 9.88
C LEU A 98 2.86 11.82 9.97
N SER A 99 1.56 11.80 9.68
CA SER A 99 0.70 12.98 9.75
C SER A 99 0.56 13.49 11.18
N GLU A 100 0.45 12.60 12.16
CA GLU A 100 0.40 12.95 13.58
C GLU A 100 1.73 13.54 14.07
N ALA A 101 2.86 12.96 13.65
CA ALA A 101 4.19 13.51 13.96
C ALA A 101 4.37 14.92 13.36
N GLN A 102 3.89 15.14 12.14
CA GLN A 102 3.91 16.47 11.50
C GLN A 102 3.05 17.47 12.26
N LEU A 103 1.85 17.07 12.68
CA LEU A 103 0.95 17.93 13.43
C LEU A 103 1.55 18.33 14.79
N LEU A 104 2.25 17.42 15.45
CA LEU A 104 2.97 17.71 16.69
C LEU A 104 4.08 18.74 16.46
N ALA A 105 4.90 18.55 15.41
CA ALA A 105 5.95 19.49 15.04
C ALA A 105 5.40 20.90 14.71
N VAL A 106 4.27 20.97 14.00
CA VAL A 106 3.58 22.25 13.71
C VAL A 106 3.13 22.93 15.00
N ARG A 107 2.55 22.19 15.94
CA ARG A 107 2.10 22.76 17.23
C ARG A 107 3.27 23.33 18.02
N GLU A 108 4.38 22.58 18.15
CA GLU A 108 5.58 23.06 18.85
C GLU A 108 6.12 24.35 18.23
N MET A 109 6.15 24.43 16.89
CA MET A 109 6.62 25.61 16.17
C MET A 109 5.71 26.83 16.41
N LEU A 110 4.38 26.64 16.42
CA LEU A 110 3.42 27.72 16.69
C LEU A 110 3.50 28.21 18.14
N ASP A 111 3.65 27.28 19.10
CA ASP A 111 3.77 27.62 20.53
C ASP A 111 5.06 28.42 20.80
N ALA A 112 6.17 28.05 20.15
CA ALA A 112 7.42 28.79 20.21
C ALA A 112 7.29 30.21 19.61
N ALA A 113 6.67 30.33 18.43
CA ALA A 113 6.45 31.63 17.78
C ALA A 113 5.53 32.56 18.60
N ALA A 114 4.54 32.00 19.31
CA ALA A 114 3.68 32.75 20.20
C ALA A 114 4.43 33.28 21.44
N ALA A 115 5.39 32.51 21.97
CA ALA A 115 6.20 32.89 23.12
C ALA A 115 7.26 33.96 22.78
N GLU A 116 7.82 33.95 21.57
CA GLU A 116 8.90 34.86 21.16
C GLU A 116 8.43 36.20 20.58
N GLY A 117 7.11 36.46 20.53
CA GLY A 117 6.56 37.73 20.09
C GLY A 117 6.76 37.97 18.60
N ALA A 118 6.06 37.16 17.78
CA ALA A 118 5.84 37.27 16.33
C ALA A 118 6.66 38.35 15.61
N LYS A 119 7.93 38.05 15.34
CA LYS A 119 8.58 38.62 14.16
C LYS A 119 8.09 37.82 12.96
N GLU A 120 7.75 38.52 11.89
CA GLU A 120 7.43 37.94 10.59
C GLU A 120 8.63 37.11 10.10
N GLU A 121 8.74 35.87 10.57
CA GLU A 121 9.72 34.92 10.08
C GLU A 121 9.07 34.15 8.93
N GLU A 122 9.84 34.04 7.85
CA GLU A 122 9.59 33.23 6.66
C GLU A 122 8.86 31.93 7.01
N GLU A 123 8.01 31.47 6.08
CA GLU A 123 7.26 30.21 6.10
C GLU A 123 8.19 29.01 6.38
N LYS A 124 8.61 28.83 7.64
CA LYS A 124 9.50 27.76 8.07
C LYS A 124 8.67 26.49 8.09
N ALA A 125 8.98 25.61 7.15
CA ALA A 125 8.40 24.28 7.16
C ALA A 125 8.81 23.56 8.47
N PRO A 126 7.87 22.92 9.18
CA PRO A 126 8.16 22.20 10.42
C PRO A 126 9.17 21.08 10.14
N VAL A 127 10.16 20.96 11.02
CA VAL A 127 11.17 19.90 10.98
C VAL A 127 10.74 18.77 11.91
N LEU A 128 10.65 17.56 11.37
CA LEU A 128 10.32 16.35 12.11
C LEU A 128 11.59 15.81 12.78
N GLN A 129 11.56 15.67 14.10
CA GLN A 129 12.65 15.13 14.92
C GLN A 129 12.25 13.78 15.51
N ALA A 130 13.23 12.99 15.94
CA ALA A 130 13.03 11.65 16.51
C ALA A 130 11.98 11.65 17.63
N ARG A 131 12.00 12.66 18.51
CA ARG A 131 11.06 12.80 19.63
C ARG A 131 9.59 12.80 19.20
N HIS A 132 9.26 13.37 18.03
CA HIS A 132 7.88 13.42 17.57
C HIS A 132 7.37 12.01 17.25
N PHE A 133 8.23 11.18 16.65
CA PHE A 133 7.88 9.81 16.34
C PHE A 133 7.80 8.96 17.60
N GLU A 134 8.69 9.13 18.57
CA GLU A 134 8.66 8.39 19.86
C GLU A 134 7.34 8.58 20.60
N VAL A 135 6.87 9.82 20.71
CA VAL A 135 5.60 10.17 21.37
C VAL A 135 4.42 9.46 20.68
N ILE A 136 4.35 9.55 19.35
CA ILE A 136 3.25 8.96 18.59
C ILE A 136 3.33 7.42 18.62
N MET A 137 4.53 6.83 18.54
CA MET A 137 4.71 5.38 18.56
C MET A 137 4.21 4.73 19.85
N HIS A 138 4.31 5.42 21.00
CA HIS A 138 3.75 4.89 22.25
C HIS A 138 2.23 4.71 22.21
N MET A 139 1.54 5.60 21.50
CA MET A 139 0.08 5.65 21.41
C MET A 139 -0.47 4.87 20.20
N ALA A 140 0.31 4.80 19.12
CA ALA A 140 -0.12 4.20 17.86
C ALA A 140 -0.38 2.69 18.01
N ARG A 141 -1.45 2.22 17.35
CA ARG A 141 -1.82 0.81 17.29
C ARG A 141 -2.21 0.46 15.84
N PRO A 142 -1.93 -0.76 15.37
CA PRO A 142 -2.37 -1.19 14.04
C PRO A 142 -3.90 -1.13 13.94
N SER A 143 -4.42 -0.59 12.83
CA SER A 143 -5.88 -0.58 12.58
C SER A 143 -6.43 -1.96 12.29
N VAL A 144 -5.62 -2.85 11.72
CA VAL A 144 -6.00 -4.22 11.38
C VAL A 144 -5.42 -5.20 12.40
N THR A 145 -6.30 -5.87 13.15
CA THR A 145 -5.89 -6.88 14.13
C THR A 145 -5.30 -8.13 13.47
N GLN A 146 -4.52 -8.90 14.22
CA GLN A 146 -3.96 -10.17 13.70
C GLN A 146 -5.05 -11.18 13.32
N THR A 147 -6.18 -11.18 14.02
CA THR A 147 -7.33 -12.03 13.70
C THR A 147 -7.94 -11.65 12.35
N GLU A 148 -8.14 -10.34 12.13
CA GLU A 148 -8.68 -9.85 10.86
C GLU A 148 -7.71 -10.07 9.71
N ARG A 149 -6.40 -9.89 9.93
CA ARG A 149 -5.36 -10.23 8.94
C ARG A 149 -5.45 -11.67 8.48
N LYS A 150 -5.54 -12.63 9.41
CA LYS A 150 -5.71 -14.06 9.09
C LYS A 150 -7.01 -14.34 8.33
N ARG A 151 -8.10 -13.68 8.72
CA ARG A 151 -9.39 -13.80 8.03
C ARG A 151 -9.27 -13.33 6.57
N LEU A 152 -8.67 -12.16 6.35
CA LEU A 152 -8.46 -11.60 5.02
C LEU A 152 -7.60 -12.54 4.17
N GLU A 153 -6.46 -13.01 4.70
CA GLU A 153 -5.58 -13.96 4.02
C GLU A 153 -6.32 -15.23 3.57
N ALA A 154 -7.20 -15.79 4.41
CA ALA A 154 -8.02 -16.94 4.07
C ALA A 154 -9.10 -16.67 3.00
N ILE A 155 -9.56 -15.43 2.87
CA ILE A 155 -10.46 -15.01 1.79
C ILE A 155 -9.65 -14.91 0.49
N TYR A 156 -8.51 -14.24 0.51
CA TYR A 156 -7.69 -13.98 -0.68
C TYR A 156 -7.02 -15.23 -1.25
N SER A 157 -6.66 -16.22 -0.42
CA SER A 157 -6.06 -17.49 -0.90
C SER A 157 -6.96 -18.23 -1.89
N LYS A 158 -8.28 -18.23 -1.65
CA LYS A 158 -9.28 -18.85 -2.55
C LYS A 158 -9.30 -18.22 -3.95
N PHE A 159 -9.02 -16.92 -4.05
CA PHE A 159 -8.94 -16.21 -5.32
C PHE A 159 -7.62 -16.46 -6.06
N LYS A 160 -6.54 -16.77 -5.32
CA LYS A 160 -5.23 -17.11 -5.88
C LYS A 160 -5.23 -18.51 -6.51
N ASP A 161 -5.79 -19.49 -5.81
CA ASP A 161 -5.79 -20.89 -6.24
C ASP A 161 -6.65 -21.15 -7.48
N SER A 162 -7.70 -20.34 -7.68
CA SER A 162 -8.62 -20.45 -8.82
C SER A 162 -7.97 -20.15 -10.19
N ARG A 163 -6.72 -19.64 -10.23
CA ARG A 163 -6.04 -19.23 -11.47
C ARG A 163 -4.62 -19.74 -11.65
N ASP A 164 -3.97 -20.27 -10.62
CA ASP A 164 -2.63 -20.86 -10.76
C ASP A 164 -2.65 -22.17 -11.59
N SER A 165 -3.84 -22.73 -11.84
CA SER A 165 -4.08 -23.79 -12.81
C SER A 165 -3.98 -23.34 -14.28
N GLY A 166 -3.79 -22.05 -14.57
CA GLY A 166 -3.70 -21.49 -15.93
C GLY A 166 -2.41 -20.71 -16.25
N ILE A 167 -1.50 -20.53 -15.29
CA ILE A 167 -0.22 -19.83 -15.52
C ILE A 167 0.91 -20.86 -15.53
N GLY A 168 1.14 -21.44 -16.70
CA GLY A 168 2.32 -22.23 -16.99
C GLY A 168 3.60 -21.46 -16.63
N ASN A 169 4.31 -22.00 -15.66
CA ASN A 169 5.59 -21.54 -15.16
C ASN A 169 6.62 -21.37 -16.30
N THR A 170 6.81 -20.14 -16.77
CA THR A 170 7.87 -19.77 -17.73
C THR A 170 8.84 -18.77 -17.10
N SER A 171 9.41 -19.12 -15.94
CA SER A 171 10.66 -18.48 -15.50
C SER A 171 11.38 -19.29 -14.42
N LYS A 172 12.08 -20.36 -14.83
CA LYS A 172 13.24 -20.88 -14.07
C LYS A 172 14.07 -21.85 -14.90
N THR A 173 14.96 -21.32 -15.74
CA THR A 173 16.25 -21.97 -16.07
C THR A 173 17.25 -20.90 -16.50
N ARG A 174 17.85 -20.21 -15.52
CA ARG A 174 19.09 -19.45 -15.70
C ARG A 174 20.23 -20.25 -15.08
N GLY A 175 21.16 -20.70 -15.93
CA GLY A 175 22.56 -20.93 -15.58
C GLY A 175 22.95 -22.25 -14.90
N LYS A 176 23.33 -23.25 -15.70
CA LYS A 176 24.57 -24.00 -15.43
C LYS A 176 25.36 -24.12 -16.71
N GLY A 177 26.46 -23.37 -16.79
CA GLY A 177 27.45 -23.51 -17.84
C GLY A 177 28.03 -24.92 -17.82
N LYS A 178 28.09 -25.53 -19.01
CA LYS A 178 29.05 -26.57 -19.32
C LYS A 178 29.80 -26.13 -20.56
N GLN A 179 31.05 -25.75 -20.35
CA GLN A 179 32.07 -25.72 -21.40
C GLN A 179 32.04 -27.08 -22.12
N ARG A 180 31.95 -27.07 -23.45
CA ARG A 180 32.37 -28.19 -24.28
C ARG A 180 33.58 -27.72 -25.09
N ALA A 181 34.72 -28.27 -24.75
CA ALA A 181 35.93 -28.21 -25.53
C ALA A 181 35.99 -29.46 -26.44
N THR A 182 36.46 -29.21 -27.67
CA THR A 182 37.32 -30.05 -28.53
C THR A 182 36.77 -31.25 -29.34
N LEU A 183 37.29 -31.27 -30.60
CA LEU A 183 37.48 -32.35 -31.60
C LEU A 183 36.22 -32.82 -32.35
N ALA A 184 36.17 -32.92 -33.68
CA ALA A 184 37.17 -32.93 -34.75
C ALA A 184 36.67 -32.14 -35.98
#